data_AF-A0A971LBY2-F1
#
_entry.id   AF-A0A971LBY2-F1
#
_cell.length_a   1.000
_cell.length_b   1.000
_cell.length_c   1.000
_cell.angle_alpha   90.00
_cell.angle_beta   90.00
_cell.angle_gamma   90.00
#
_symmetry.space_group_name_H-M   'P 1'
#
loop_
_entity.id
_entity.type
_entity.pdbx_description
1 polymer ?
#
loop_
_entity_poly.entity_id
_entity_poly.type
_entity_poly.pdbx_seq_one_letter_code
_entity_poly.pdbx_strand_id
1 'polypeptide(L)'
;MSYVYLPDRFDVGRWDAALVGRAISEARRKADFVFVSFHWGVEFSHRPTATQMKIARFCIDQGADAVIGCHPHVLQGIEIYKGRPIFYSLGNFIFDQAYEPACRSVFAVLRVSAKRLEEILLRPVYIRDCIPELAAGEKKEAIIADLQEYSKVFGTEFTLTGDGLRVLHSGR
;
A
#
# COMPACT_ATOMS: atom_id res chain seq x y z
N MET A 1 -14.25 -16.50 4.86
CA MET A 1 -14.18 -17.44 3.72
C MET A 1 -12.70 -17.78 3.53
N SER A 2 -12.27 -19.02 3.78
CA SER A 2 -10.88 -19.44 3.59
C SER A 2 -10.69 -19.86 2.13
N TYR A 3 -9.90 -19.12 1.37
CA TYR A 3 -9.52 -19.52 0.01
C TYR A 3 -8.74 -20.84 0.07
N VAL A 4 -9.20 -21.85 -0.68
CA VAL A 4 -8.60 -23.19 -0.73
C VAL A 4 -7.62 -23.21 -1.89
N TYR A 5 -6.32 -23.22 -1.61
CA TYR A 5 -5.26 -23.31 -2.62
C TYR A 5 -5.39 -24.56 -3.51
N LEU A 6 -5.58 -24.36 -4.81
CA LEU A 6 -5.63 -25.38 -5.86
C LEU A 6 -4.40 -25.27 -6.78
N PRO A 7 -3.36 -26.13 -6.61
CA PRO A 7 -2.08 -26.01 -7.32
C PRO A 7 -2.15 -26.25 -8.83
N ASP A 8 -3.25 -26.84 -9.32
CA ASP A 8 -3.50 -27.20 -10.72
C ASP A 8 -4.42 -26.20 -11.44
N ARG A 9 -4.80 -25.09 -10.80
CA ARG A 9 -5.69 -24.06 -11.37
C ARG A 9 -5.17 -22.66 -11.07
N PHE A 10 -5.69 -21.67 -11.79
CA PHE A 10 -5.51 -20.27 -11.41
C PHE A 10 -6.21 -20.02 -10.07
N ASP A 11 -5.44 -19.77 -9.03
CA ASP A 11 -5.95 -19.58 -7.67
C ASP A 11 -4.99 -18.72 -6.84
N VAL A 12 -5.43 -18.34 -5.64
CA VAL A 12 -4.64 -17.60 -4.65
C VAL A 12 -3.44 -18.44 -4.23
N GLY A 13 -2.25 -18.03 -4.67
CA GLY A 13 -1.01 -18.69 -4.29
C GLY A 13 -0.76 -18.65 -2.79
N ARG A 14 -0.32 -19.77 -2.21
CA ARG A 14 0.21 -19.76 -0.85
C ARG A 14 1.47 -18.89 -0.78
N TRP A 15 1.59 -18.16 0.32
CA TRP A 15 2.85 -17.48 0.65
C TRP A 15 4.01 -18.49 0.71
N ASP A 16 5.04 -18.27 -0.11
CA ASP A 16 6.30 -19.01 -0.10
C ASP A 16 7.46 -18.01 0.01
N ALA A 17 8.08 -17.99 1.20
CA ALA A 17 9.17 -17.08 1.50
C ALA A 17 10.42 -17.33 0.63
N ALA A 18 10.70 -18.59 0.28
CA ALA A 18 11.86 -18.93 -0.53
C ALA A 18 11.66 -18.49 -1.98
N LEU A 19 10.46 -18.71 -2.53
CA LEU A 19 10.11 -18.25 -3.87
C LEU A 19 10.18 -16.71 -3.97
N VAL A 20 9.53 -16.01 -3.03
CA VAL A 20 9.49 -14.54 -3.02
C VAL A 20 10.87 -13.96 -2.77
N GLY A 21 11.63 -14.50 -1.83
CA GLY A 21 13.00 -14.04 -1.56
C GLY A 21 13.91 -14.18 -2.78
N ARG A 22 13.85 -15.32 -3.49
CA ARG A 22 14.59 -15.50 -4.75
C ARG A 22 14.17 -14.48 -5.81
N ALA A 23 12.87 -14.28 -6.01
CA ALA A 23 12.36 -13.33 -7.00
C ALA A 23 12.83 -11.88 -6.70
N ILE A 24 12.79 -11.45 -5.44
CA ILE A 24 13.27 -10.13 -5.02
C ILE A 24 14.78 -10.01 -5.25
N SER A 25 15.55 -11.02 -4.85
CA SER A 25 17.00 -11.05 -5.05
C SER A 25 17.38 -10.96 -6.53
N GLU A 26 16.71 -11.72 -7.40
CA GLU A 26 16.92 -11.68 -8.83
C GLU A 26 16.57 -10.32 -9.45
N ALA A 27 15.45 -9.73 -9.04
CA ALA A 27 15.05 -8.39 -9.47
C ALA A 27 16.07 -7.33 -9.03
N ARG A 28 16.59 -7.43 -7.80
CA ARG A 28 17.56 -6.50 -7.25
C ARG A 28 18.88 -6.47 -8.02
N ARG A 29 19.28 -7.58 -8.64
CA ARG A 29 20.46 -7.61 -9.52
C ARG A 29 20.25 -6.91 -10.86
N LYS A 30 19.00 -6.67 -11.26
CA LYS A 30 18.62 -6.18 -12.60
C LYS A 30 18.03 -4.77 -12.58
N ALA A 31 17.70 -4.23 -11.40
CA ALA A 31 17.00 -2.95 -11.27
C ALA A 31 17.54 -2.12 -10.09
N ASP A 32 17.51 -0.79 -10.24
CA ASP A 32 17.87 0.14 -9.16
C ASP A 32 16.83 0.17 -8.03
N PHE A 33 15.55 -0.01 -8.40
CA PHE A 33 14.42 -0.09 -7.49
C PHE A 33 13.64 -1.39 -7.69
N VAL A 34 13.23 -2.01 -6.59
CA VAL A 34 12.39 -3.21 -6.60
C VAL A 34 11.12 -2.94 -5.82
N PHE A 35 9.98 -2.93 -6.51
CA PHE A 35 8.66 -2.83 -5.88
C PHE A 35 7.97 -4.19 -5.90
N VAL A 36 7.38 -4.57 -4.78
CA VAL A 36 6.64 -5.82 -4.65
C VAL A 36 5.16 -5.49 -4.48
N SER A 37 4.31 -6.09 -5.31
CA SER A 37 2.87 -5.90 -5.25
C SER A 37 2.15 -7.18 -4.81
N PHE A 38 1.14 -7.06 -3.96
CA PHE A 38 0.32 -8.17 -3.48
C PHE A 38 -1.17 -7.87 -3.55
N HIS A 39 -1.95 -8.87 -3.94
CA HIS A 39 -3.40 -8.90 -3.79
C HIS A 39 -3.74 -9.77 -2.58
N TRP A 40 -4.15 -9.18 -1.45
CA TRP A 40 -4.16 -9.87 -0.15
C TRP A 40 -5.08 -9.28 0.93
N GLY A 41 -5.11 -9.92 2.09
CA GLY A 41 -5.78 -9.37 3.27
C GLY A 41 -7.26 -9.73 3.31
N VAL A 42 -8.03 -8.92 4.03
CA VAL A 42 -9.45 -9.17 4.29
C VAL A 42 -10.25 -7.99 3.76
N GLU A 43 -11.25 -8.27 2.94
CA GLU A 43 -12.17 -7.28 2.41
C GLU A 43 -12.75 -6.40 3.54
N PHE A 44 -12.77 -5.09 3.29
CA PHE A 44 -13.30 -4.05 4.18
C PHE A 44 -12.65 -3.94 5.56
N SER A 45 -11.52 -4.61 5.78
CA SER A 45 -10.72 -4.40 7.00
C SER A 45 -9.75 -3.25 6.84
N HIS A 46 -9.89 -2.20 7.65
CA HIS A 46 -8.92 -1.09 7.73
C HIS A 46 -7.61 -1.46 8.45
N ARG A 47 -7.56 -2.62 9.10
CA ARG A 47 -6.36 -3.11 9.79
C ARG A 47 -5.72 -4.24 8.98
N PRO A 48 -4.42 -4.12 8.63
CA PRO A 48 -3.71 -5.23 8.02
C PRO A 48 -3.56 -6.38 9.01
N THR A 49 -3.64 -7.60 8.51
CA THR A 49 -3.44 -8.81 9.31
C THR A 49 -1.98 -8.97 9.72
N ALA A 50 -1.72 -9.75 10.77
CA ALA A 50 -0.36 -10.10 11.18
C ALA A 50 0.43 -10.79 10.04
N THR A 51 -0.26 -11.58 9.22
CA THR A 51 0.33 -12.23 8.03
C THR A 51 0.74 -11.21 6.97
N GLN A 52 -0.12 -10.23 6.65
CA GLN A 52 0.24 -9.14 5.73
C GLN A 52 1.49 -8.39 6.23
N MET A 53 1.52 -8.01 7.51
CA MET A 53 2.66 -7.32 8.11
C MET A 53 3.95 -8.14 8.04
N LYS A 54 3.87 -9.44 8.38
CA LYS A 54 5.01 -10.36 8.31
C LYS A 54 5.56 -10.49 6.90
N ILE A 55 4.69 -10.65 5.91
CA ILE A 55 5.08 -10.81 4.49
C ILE A 55 5.70 -9.51 3.97
N ALA A 56 5.06 -8.37 4.20
CA ALA A 56 5.53 -7.09 3.71
C ALA A 56 6.92 -6.73 4.26
N ARG A 57 7.11 -6.88 5.58
CA ARG A 57 8.41 -6.65 6.23
C ARG A 57 9.49 -7.62 5.71
N PHE A 58 9.14 -8.89 5.50
CA PHE A 58 10.04 -9.85 4.87
C PHE A 58 10.49 -9.38 3.48
N CYS A 59 9.59 -8.88 2.63
CA CYS A 59 9.97 -8.37 1.31
C CYS A 59 10.97 -7.20 1.39
N ILE A 60 10.76 -6.27 2.32
CA ILE A 60 11.71 -5.19 2.59
C ILE A 60 13.07 -5.75 3.06
N ASP A 61 13.05 -6.74 3.96
CA ASP A 61 14.25 -7.42 4.46
C ASP A 61 15.02 -8.15 3.34
N GLN A 62 14.32 -8.68 2.33
CA GLN A 62 14.93 -9.30 1.15
C GLN A 62 15.45 -8.29 0.11
N GLY A 63 15.20 -6.99 0.30
CA GLY A 63 15.77 -5.94 -0.54
C GLY A 63 14.78 -5.12 -1.34
N ALA A 64 13.47 -5.36 -1.22
CA ALA A 64 12.45 -4.50 -1.84
C ALA A 64 12.53 -3.06 -1.32
N ASP A 65 12.28 -2.09 -2.18
CA ASP A 65 12.29 -0.66 -1.88
C ASP A 65 10.90 -0.13 -1.52
N ALA A 66 9.84 -0.82 -1.93
CA ALA A 66 8.48 -0.61 -1.45
C ALA A 66 7.65 -1.88 -1.58
N VAL A 67 6.60 -1.98 -0.75
CA VAL A 67 5.57 -3.02 -0.87
C VAL A 67 4.21 -2.35 -1.05
N ILE A 68 3.42 -2.82 -2.03
CA ILE A 68 2.14 -2.23 -2.42
C ILE A 68 1.07 -3.32 -2.37
N GLY A 69 0.13 -3.19 -1.45
CA GLY A 69 -0.99 -4.08 -1.28
C GLY A 69 -2.27 -3.54 -1.92
N CYS A 70 -3.10 -4.45 -2.39
CA CYS A 70 -4.50 -4.23 -2.79
C CYS A 70 -5.36 -5.42 -2.35
N HIS A 71 -6.66 -5.41 -2.69
CA HIS A 71 -7.74 -6.37 -2.32
C HIS A 71 -8.69 -5.95 -1.18
N PRO A 72 -8.28 -5.29 -0.08
CA PRO A 72 -9.23 -4.93 0.97
C PRO A 72 -10.36 -4.00 0.53
N HIS A 73 -10.27 -3.39 -0.67
CA HIS A 73 -11.22 -2.41 -1.22
C HIS A 73 -11.38 -1.13 -0.38
N VAL A 74 -10.58 -0.99 0.67
CA VAL A 74 -10.57 0.16 1.58
C VAL A 74 -9.14 0.56 1.91
N LEU A 75 -8.95 1.76 2.41
CA LEU A 75 -7.66 2.24 2.91
C LEU A 75 -7.21 1.41 4.12
N GLN A 76 -5.92 1.06 4.12
CA GLN A 76 -5.21 0.56 5.30
C GLN A 76 -4.04 1.49 5.62
N GLY A 77 -3.52 1.38 6.84
CA GLY A 77 -2.38 2.17 7.29
C GLY A 77 -1.14 1.98 6.42
N ILE A 78 -0.24 2.95 6.53
CA ILE A 78 1.06 2.98 5.85
C ILE A 78 2.13 2.81 6.91
N GLU A 79 3.10 1.95 6.63
CA GLU A 79 4.24 1.70 7.51
C GLU A 79 5.53 2.14 6.82
N ILE A 80 6.40 2.84 7.54
CA ILE A 80 7.79 3.03 7.14
C ILE A 80 8.65 2.02 7.90
N TYR A 81 8.98 0.91 7.25
CA TYR A 81 9.80 -0.15 7.83
C TYR A 81 11.22 -0.07 7.26
N LYS A 82 12.22 0.13 8.13
CA LYS A 82 13.64 0.31 7.76
C LYS A 82 13.83 1.40 6.67
N GLY A 83 13.11 2.51 6.81
CA GLY A 83 13.19 3.66 5.89
C GLY A 83 12.48 3.46 4.55
N ARG A 84 11.73 2.37 4.36
CA ARG A 84 11.05 2.03 3.11
C ARG A 84 9.53 1.89 3.33
N PRO A 85 8.70 2.36 2.39
CA PRO A 85 7.26 2.34 2.56
C PRO A 85 6.65 0.97 2.29
N ILE A 86 5.67 0.63 3.13
CA ILE A 86 4.73 -0.46 2.95
C ILE A 86 3.33 0.14 2.93
N PHE A 87 2.65 0.02 1.79
CA PHE A 87 1.24 0.36 1.63
C PHE A 87 0.44 -0.93 1.73
N TYR A 88 -0.30 -1.15 2.82
CA TYR A 88 -1.05 -2.41 2.99
C TYR A 88 -2.29 -2.50 2.11
N SER A 89 -2.95 -1.36 1.86
CA SER A 89 -4.00 -1.17 0.87
C SER A 89 -4.16 0.32 0.56
N LEU A 90 -4.16 0.67 -0.73
CA LEU A 90 -4.39 2.04 -1.21
C LEU A 90 -5.88 2.36 -1.45
N GLY A 91 -6.78 1.40 -1.20
CA GLY A 91 -8.18 1.47 -1.60
C GLY A 91 -8.40 1.12 -3.07
N ASN A 92 -9.54 1.52 -3.61
CA ASN A 92 -9.92 1.28 -5.01
C ASN A 92 -9.35 2.35 -5.95
N PHE A 93 -9.32 2.11 -7.27
CA PHE A 93 -9.03 3.18 -8.24
C PHE A 93 -10.19 3.34 -9.23
N ILE A 94 -10.45 2.33 -10.05
CA ILE A 94 -11.66 2.23 -10.88
C ILE A 94 -12.40 1.00 -10.41
N PHE A 95 -13.54 1.19 -9.74
CA PHE A 95 -14.35 0.10 -9.20
C PHE A 95 -15.82 0.53 -9.08
N ASP A 96 -16.73 -0.43 -9.22
CA ASP A 96 -18.20 -0.21 -9.23
C ASP A 96 -18.84 -0.20 -7.84
N GLN A 97 -18.05 -0.43 -6.79
CA GLN A 97 -18.48 -0.28 -5.39
C GLN A 97 -18.68 1.21 -5.06
N ALA A 98 -19.90 1.71 -5.28
CA ALA A 98 -20.28 3.09 -5.03
C ALA A 98 -20.77 3.36 -3.59
N TYR A 99 -20.22 2.67 -2.58
CA TYR A 99 -20.60 2.83 -1.18
C TYR A 99 -19.41 3.11 -0.27
N GLU A 100 -19.64 3.84 0.83
CA GLU A 100 -18.62 4.09 1.85
C GLU A 100 -18.32 2.81 2.66
N PRO A 101 -17.06 2.56 3.06
CA PRO A 101 -15.86 3.39 2.82
C PRO A 101 -15.10 3.09 1.52
N ALA A 102 -15.63 2.25 0.62
CA ALA A 102 -14.93 1.78 -0.58
C ALA A 102 -14.68 2.86 -1.65
N CYS A 103 -15.37 4.00 -1.55
CA CYS A 103 -15.16 5.18 -2.38
C CYS A 103 -13.91 5.99 -2.01
N ARG A 104 -13.29 5.73 -0.84
CA ARG A 104 -12.11 6.43 -0.35
C ARG A 104 -10.83 5.73 -0.79
N SER A 105 -9.92 6.50 -1.36
CA SER A 105 -8.68 5.99 -1.93
C SER A 105 -7.55 7.01 -1.81
N VAL A 106 -6.35 6.60 -2.19
CA VAL A 106 -5.18 7.46 -2.24
C VAL A 106 -4.30 7.11 -3.43
N PHE A 107 -3.86 8.14 -4.15
CA PHE A 107 -2.81 8.01 -5.16
C PHE A 107 -1.45 8.20 -4.47
N ALA A 108 -0.66 7.13 -4.37
CA ALA A 108 0.68 7.19 -3.82
C ALA A 108 1.69 7.57 -4.92
N VAL A 109 2.37 8.70 -4.73
CA VAL A 109 3.43 9.21 -5.61
C VAL A 109 4.76 8.99 -4.91
N LEU A 110 5.59 8.12 -5.48
CA LEU A 110 6.95 7.85 -5.03
C LEU A 110 7.91 8.58 -5.97
N ARG A 111 8.61 9.61 -5.47
CA ARG A 111 9.65 10.29 -6.24
C ARG A 111 10.99 9.65 -5.94
N VAL A 112 11.62 9.12 -6.98
CA VAL A 112 12.93 8.47 -6.88
C VAL A 112 13.98 9.26 -7.64
N SER A 113 15.21 9.29 -7.11
CA SER A 113 16.38 9.88 -7.76
C SER A 113 17.56 8.91 -7.63
N ALA A 114 18.28 8.62 -8.73
CA ALA A 114 19.42 7.69 -8.81
C ALA A 114 19.22 6.33 -8.08
N LYS A 115 19.38 6.29 -6.76
CA LYS A 115 19.20 5.11 -5.88
C LYS A 115 18.45 5.39 -4.58
N ARG A 116 17.81 6.55 -4.48
CA ARG A 116 17.13 7.07 -3.29
C ARG A 116 15.66 7.31 -3.57
N LEU A 117 14.84 6.96 -2.58
CA LEU A 117 13.47 7.45 -2.49
C LEU A 117 13.53 8.82 -1.82
N GLU A 118 13.15 9.87 -2.55
CA GLU A 118 13.25 11.26 -2.09
C GLU A 118 11.96 11.73 -1.42
N GLU A 119 10.82 11.25 -1.92
CA GLU A 119 9.52 11.72 -1.49
C GLU A 119 8.48 10.62 -1.62
N ILE A 120 7.61 10.58 -0.61
CA ILE A 120 6.37 9.82 -0.64
C ILE A 120 5.23 10.82 -0.42
N LEU A 121 4.44 11.05 -1.45
CA LEU A 121 3.27 11.91 -1.42
C LEU A 121 2.01 11.07 -1.60
N LEU A 122 1.01 11.34 -0.80
CA LEU A 122 -0.27 10.66 -0.76
C LEU A 122 -1.34 11.66 -1.15
N ARG A 123 -1.96 11.49 -2.32
CA ARG A 123 -3.00 12.38 -2.82
C ARG A 123 -4.36 11.72 -2.62
N PRO A 124 -5.21 12.23 -1.72
CA PRO A 124 -6.55 11.70 -1.50
C PRO A 124 -7.35 11.62 -2.80
N VAL A 125 -8.00 10.49 -3.02
CA VAL A 125 -8.88 10.22 -4.17
C VAL A 125 -10.25 9.80 -3.66
N TYR A 126 -11.29 10.34 -4.25
CA TYR A 126 -12.66 9.90 -4.03
C TYR A 126 -13.25 9.38 -5.34
N ILE A 127 -13.84 8.19 -5.28
CA ILE A 127 -14.48 7.58 -6.44
C ILE A 127 -15.97 7.90 -6.40
N ARG A 128 -16.47 8.52 -7.47
CA ARG A 128 -17.90 8.81 -7.68
C ARG A 128 -18.31 8.18 -8.99
N ASP A 129 -19.32 7.31 -8.96
CA ASP A 129 -19.87 6.67 -10.17
C ASP A 129 -18.78 6.00 -11.04
N CYS A 130 -17.87 5.27 -10.41
CA CYS A 130 -16.69 4.63 -11.03
C CYS A 130 -15.62 5.59 -11.58
N ILE A 131 -15.73 6.90 -11.32
CA ILE A 131 -14.78 7.92 -11.76
C ILE A 131 -13.91 8.35 -10.57
N PRO A 132 -12.60 8.08 -10.60
CA PRO A 132 -11.68 8.58 -9.57
C PRO A 132 -11.39 10.07 -9.78
N GLU A 133 -11.60 10.85 -8.74
CA GLU A 133 -11.28 12.29 -8.69
C GLU A 133 -10.37 12.59 -7.50
N LEU A 134 -9.50 13.58 -7.63
CA LEU A 134 -8.77 14.08 -6.46
C LEU A 134 -9.79 14.63 -5.45
N ALA A 135 -9.73 14.14 -4.21
CA ALA A 135 -10.67 14.54 -3.18
C ALA A 135 -10.44 15.99 -2.76
N ALA A 136 -11.53 16.70 -2.46
CA ALA A 136 -11.55 18.06 -1.96
C ALA A 136 -12.52 18.21 -0.78
N GLY A 137 -12.41 19.30 -0.02
CA GLY A 137 -13.25 19.60 1.15
C GLY A 137 -13.27 18.46 2.17
N GLU A 138 -14.45 18.19 2.73
CA GLU A 138 -14.67 17.18 3.78
C GLU A 138 -14.18 15.77 3.38
N LYS A 139 -14.29 15.41 2.09
CA LYS A 139 -13.82 14.10 1.61
C LYS A 139 -12.30 13.98 1.69
N LYS A 140 -11.58 15.05 1.34
CA LYS A 140 -10.12 15.10 1.46
C LYS A 140 -9.71 14.97 2.93
N GLU A 141 -10.38 15.73 3.80
CA GLU A 141 -10.13 15.73 5.24
C GLU A 141 -10.39 14.37 5.87
N ALA A 142 -11.49 13.69 5.49
CA ALA A 142 -11.82 12.35 5.95
C ALA A 142 -10.76 11.32 5.55
N ILE A 143 -10.33 11.32 4.27
CA ILE A 143 -9.28 10.40 3.79
C ILE A 143 -7.95 10.66 4.50
N ILE A 144 -7.58 11.92 4.73
CA ILE A 144 -6.38 12.29 5.47
C ILE A 144 -6.45 11.77 6.91
N ALA A 145 -7.59 11.97 7.58
CA ALA A 145 -7.81 11.49 8.94
C ALA A 145 -7.75 9.95 9.02
N ASP A 146 -8.35 9.25 8.07
CA ASP A 146 -8.29 7.79 7.94
C ASP A 146 -6.84 7.32 7.78
N LEU A 147 -6.07 7.91 6.86
CA LEU A 147 -4.66 7.56 6.63
C LEU A 147 -3.81 7.79 7.88
N GLN A 148 -4.00 8.91 8.58
CA GLN A 148 -3.29 9.20 9.82
C GLN A 148 -3.65 8.19 10.90
N GLU A 149 -4.95 7.95 11.14
CA GLU A 149 -5.45 7.04 12.16
C GLU A 149 -4.94 5.61 11.93
N TYR A 150 -5.11 5.07 10.73
CA TYR A 150 -4.73 3.67 10.44
C TYR A 150 -3.23 3.47 10.49
N SER A 151 -2.44 4.53 10.31
CA SER A 151 -0.98 4.47 10.35
C SER A 151 -0.38 4.71 11.75
N LYS A 152 -1.18 5.14 12.74
CA LYS A 152 -0.71 5.37 14.13
C LYS A 152 -0.03 4.15 14.74
N VAL A 153 -0.55 2.95 14.48
CA VAL A 153 0.00 1.69 15.00
C VAL A 153 1.43 1.43 14.53
N PHE A 154 1.85 2.04 13.42
CA PHE A 154 3.19 1.93 12.87
C PHE A 154 4.10 3.09 13.26
N GLY A 155 3.58 4.12 13.95
CA GLY A 155 4.31 5.34 14.24
C GLY A 155 4.68 6.16 13.00
N THR A 156 3.96 5.97 11.89
CA THR A 156 4.22 6.74 10.66
C THR A 156 3.74 8.17 10.84
N GLU A 157 4.63 9.12 10.59
CA GLU A 157 4.35 10.54 10.70
C GLU A 157 4.15 11.16 9.32
N PHE A 158 3.36 12.25 9.28
CA PHE A 158 3.00 12.92 8.03
C PHE A 158 3.04 14.44 8.21
N THR A 159 3.32 15.14 7.11
CA THR A 159 3.14 16.58 6.99
C THR A 159 2.07 16.87 5.95
N LEU A 160 1.14 17.77 6.26
CA LEU A 160 0.12 18.22 5.31
C LEU A 160 0.75 19.02 4.17
N THR A 161 0.28 18.75 2.96
CA THR A 161 0.62 19.52 1.75
C THR A 161 -0.66 20.07 1.12
N GLY A 162 -0.52 21.02 0.19
CA GLY A 162 -1.68 21.58 -0.53
C GLY A 162 -2.50 20.51 -1.26
N ASP A 163 -1.86 19.43 -1.70
CA ASP A 163 -2.40 18.35 -2.51
C ASP A 163 -2.62 17.02 -1.75
N GLY A 164 -2.25 16.93 -0.47
CA GLY A 164 -2.44 15.70 0.32
C GLY A 164 -1.56 15.59 1.57
N LEU A 165 -0.91 14.44 1.73
CA LEU A 165 0.03 14.16 2.83
C LEU A 165 1.41 13.79 2.27
N ARG A 166 2.47 14.37 2.81
CA ARG A 166 3.83 13.88 2.63
C ARG A 166 4.18 12.98 3.81
N VAL A 167 4.66 11.78 3.56
CA VAL A 167 5.14 10.88 4.62
C VAL A 167 6.51 11.35 5.09
N LEU A 168 6.70 11.47 6.40
CA LEU A 168 8.02 11.73 6.97
C LEU A 168 8.79 10.42 7.00
N HIS A 169 9.93 10.39 6.32
CA HIS A 169 10.82 9.24 6.32
C HIS A 169 12.27 9.69 6.29
N SER A 170 13.13 8.94 6.97
CA SER A 170 14.57 9.04 6.79
C SER A 170 14.88 8.35 5.46
N GLY A 171 15.05 9.12 4.38
CA GLY A 171 15.41 8.57 3.07
C GLY A 171 16.64 7.68 3.18
N ARG A 172 16.65 6.56 2.45
CA ARG A 172 17.82 5.70 2.30
C ARG A 172 18.93 6.42 1.54
#